data_AF-A0A022Y5S4-F1
#
_entry.id   AF-A0A022Y5S4-F1
#
_cell.length_a   1.000
_cell.length_b   1.000
_cell.length_c   1.000
_cell.angle_alpha   90.00
_cell.angle_beta   90.00
_cell.angle_gamma   90.00
#
_symmetry.space_group_name_H-M   'P 1'
#
loop_
_entity.id
_entity.type
_entity.pdbx_description
1 polymer ?
#
loop_
_entity_poly.entity_id
_entity_poly.type
_entity_poly.pdbx_seq_one_letter_code
_entity_poly.pdbx_strand_id
1 'polypeptide(L)'
;MASSQKTSAAAPGAVDVATLSVPQLRSLQSRLSSELEHLTSSHTKLRSAQSKFRECIRSINDGILAKPEKDGQENNILVPLTNSLYVKGKLSDREKVIVDVGTGFYVEKTPSKAIEFYNGKVGELGTNLRELEKIVAGKSTNLRVVEEVLRQKLLAGEGNVAQAGPSGVAQV
;
A
#
# COMPACT_ATOMS: atom_id res chain seq x y z
N MET A 1 33.01 -35.95 -34.29
CA MET A 1 32.25 -34.85 -34.90
C MET A 1 31.13 -34.44 -33.95
N ALA A 2 31.12 -33.15 -33.61
CA ALA A 2 30.00 -32.33 -33.13
C ALA A 2 29.16 -32.81 -31.93
N SER A 3 29.62 -32.42 -30.74
CA SER A 3 28.79 -32.05 -29.59
C SER A 3 27.90 -30.86 -29.95
N SER A 4 26.57 -31.01 -29.85
CA SER A 4 25.62 -29.89 -29.98
C SER A 4 25.03 -29.57 -28.61
N GLN A 5 25.67 -28.62 -27.92
CA GLN A 5 25.18 -28.04 -26.68
C GLN A 5 24.22 -26.90 -27.04
N LYS A 6 22.94 -27.12 -26.78
CA LYS A 6 21.87 -26.14 -27.01
C LYS A 6 21.93 -25.06 -25.93
N THR A 7 22.50 -23.91 -26.27
CA THR A 7 22.45 -22.69 -25.47
C THR A 7 21.01 -22.17 -25.43
N SER A 8 20.41 -22.14 -24.23
CA SER A 8 19.12 -21.46 -24.01
C SER A 8 19.37 -19.96 -23.91
N ALA A 9 18.95 -19.21 -24.92
CA ALA A 9 18.93 -17.76 -24.91
C ALA A 9 17.94 -17.25 -23.84
N ALA A 10 18.46 -16.52 -22.84
CA ALA A 10 17.64 -15.78 -21.89
C ALA A 10 17.01 -14.55 -22.57
N ALA A 11 15.79 -14.20 -22.16
CA ALA A 11 15.02 -13.09 -22.71
C ALA A 11 15.74 -11.74 -22.50
N PRO A 12 15.74 -10.84 -23.50
CA PRO A 12 16.38 -9.54 -23.41
C PRO A 12 15.62 -8.64 -22.42
N GLY A 13 16.20 -8.41 -21.25
CA GLY A 13 15.66 -7.49 -20.23
C GLY A 13 15.79 -7.97 -18.78
N ALA A 14 16.11 -9.24 -18.55
CA ALA A 14 16.42 -9.73 -17.20
C ALA A 14 17.88 -9.37 -16.85
N VAL A 15 18.08 -8.27 -16.13
CA VAL A 15 19.38 -7.94 -15.55
C VAL A 15 19.67 -8.98 -14.46
N ASP A 16 20.71 -9.79 -14.67
CA ASP A 16 21.15 -10.75 -13.67
C ASP A 16 21.79 -10.02 -12.48
N VAL A 17 21.10 -10.03 -11.34
CA VAL A 17 21.50 -9.37 -10.10
C VAL A 17 22.87 -9.88 -9.62
N ALA A 18 23.26 -11.12 -9.96
CA ALA A 18 24.56 -11.69 -9.62
C ALA A 18 25.74 -11.07 -10.39
N THR A 19 25.48 -10.43 -11.53
CA THR A 19 26.51 -9.78 -12.36
C THR A 19 26.84 -8.35 -11.91
N LEU A 20 26.03 -7.77 -11.02
CA LEU A 20 26.21 -6.40 -10.55
C LEU A 20 27.36 -6.27 -9.53
N SER A 21 28.01 -5.10 -9.54
CA SER A 21 29.02 -4.72 -8.54
C SER A 21 28.38 -4.31 -7.20
N VAL A 22 29.16 -4.39 -6.11
CA VAL A 22 28.71 -4.00 -4.77
C VAL A 22 28.14 -2.57 -4.70
N PRO A 23 28.76 -1.54 -5.32
CA PRO A 23 28.18 -0.19 -5.35
C PRO A 23 26.84 -0.13 -6.10
N GLN A 24 26.69 -0.86 -7.21
CA GLN A 24 25.44 -0.93 -7.96
C GLN A 24 24.33 -1.61 -7.14
N LEU A 25 24.66 -2.70 -6.43
CA LEU A 25 23.71 -3.39 -5.55
C LEU A 25 23.23 -2.51 -4.39
N ARG A 26 24.12 -1.74 -3.76
CA ARG A 26 23.73 -0.77 -2.71
C ARG A 26 22.82 0.33 -3.26
N SER A 27 23.12 0.84 -4.46
CA SER A 27 22.26 1.84 -5.11
C SER A 27 20.86 1.29 -5.43
N LEU A 28 20.79 0.02 -5.86
CA LEU A 28 19.53 -0.67 -6.15
C LEU A 28 18.74 -0.95 -4.87
N GLN A 29 19.41 -1.39 -3.79
CA GLN A 29 18.82 -1.59 -2.48
C GLN A 29 18.15 -0.29 -1.99
N SER A 30 18.88 0.83 -1.98
CA SER A 30 18.34 2.12 -1.52
C SER A 30 17.11 2.55 -2.32
N ARG A 31 17.12 2.39 -3.65
CA ARG A 31 15.96 2.68 -4.51
C ARG A 31 14.75 1.81 -4.18
N LEU A 32 14.96 0.49 -4.07
CA LEU A 32 13.89 -0.45 -3.75
C LEU A 32 13.31 -0.20 -2.36
N SER A 33 14.13 0.13 -1.37
CA SER A 33 13.67 0.47 -0.03
C SER A 33 12.81 1.74 -0.01
N SER A 34 13.28 2.82 -0.67
CA SER A 34 12.50 4.07 -0.76
C SER A 34 11.16 3.89 -1.49
N GLU A 35 11.16 3.10 -2.57
CA GLU A 35 9.94 2.81 -3.30
C GLU A 35 8.96 1.97 -2.46
N LEU A 36 9.46 0.98 -1.72
CA LEU A 36 8.66 0.16 -0.82
C LEU A 36 8.03 1.00 0.29
N GLU A 37 8.78 1.93 0.87
CA GLU A 37 8.26 2.88 1.87
C GLU A 37 7.13 3.74 1.29
N HIS A 38 7.35 4.30 0.09
CA HIS A 38 6.33 5.10 -0.61
C HIS A 38 5.04 4.31 -0.90
N LEU A 39 5.18 3.08 -1.40
CA LEU A 39 4.04 2.21 -1.70
C LEU A 39 3.30 1.78 -0.43
N THR A 40 4.03 1.52 0.66
CA THR A 40 3.44 1.16 1.97
C THR A 40 2.67 2.33 2.57
N SER A 41 3.22 3.54 2.49
CA SER A 41 2.50 4.77 2.89
C SER A 41 1.22 4.97 2.06
N SER A 42 1.31 4.75 0.75
CA SER A 42 0.16 4.85 -0.16
C SER A 42 -0.92 3.81 0.16
N HIS A 43 -0.52 2.57 0.47
CA HIS A 43 -1.43 1.51 0.90
C HIS A 43 -2.20 1.91 2.16
N THR A 44 -1.51 2.43 3.15
CA THR A 44 -2.11 2.88 4.41
C THR A 44 -3.13 4.00 4.19
N LYS A 45 -2.80 4.97 3.34
CA LYS A 45 -3.70 6.08 2.98
C LYS A 45 -4.97 5.57 2.27
N LEU A 46 -4.81 4.70 1.28
CA LEU A 46 -5.95 4.09 0.58
C LEU A 46 -6.81 3.25 1.52
N ARG A 47 -6.19 2.50 2.44
CA ARG A 47 -6.93 1.72 3.44
C ARG A 47 -7.73 2.60 4.39
N SER A 48 -7.16 3.71 4.85
CA SER A 48 -7.87 4.71 5.67
C SER A 48 -9.05 5.31 4.91
N ALA A 49 -8.87 5.71 3.66
CA ALA A 49 -9.95 6.21 2.82
C ALA A 49 -11.08 5.18 2.64
N GLN A 50 -10.73 3.90 2.45
CA GLN A 50 -11.71 2.81 2.37
C GLN A 50 -12.50 2.66 3.69
N SER A 51 -11.85 2.81 4.85
CA SER A 51 -12.54 2.78 6.15
C SER A 51 -13.53 3.92 6.27
N LYS A 52 -13.13 5.14 5.90
CA LYS A 52 -14.00 6.33 5.95
C LYS A 52 -15.25 6.15 5.08
N PHE A 53 -15.13 5.60 3.87
CA PHE A 53 -16.31 5.31 3.04
C PHE A 53 -17.23 4.25 3.66
N ARG A 54 -16.68 3.22 4.32
CA ARG A 54 -17.49 2.24 5.08
C ARG A 54 -18.16 2.87 6.30
N GLU A 55 -17.50 3.79 6.97
CA GLU A 55 -18.09 4.59 8.05
C GLU A 55 -19.23 5.45 7.54
N CYS A 56 -19.11 6.11 6.38
CA CYS A 56 -20.21 6.85 5.76
C CYS A 56 -21.44 5.95 5.50
N ILE A 57 -21.23 4.73 4.99
CA ILE A 57 -22.32 3.76 4.80
C ILE A 57 -22.99 3.42 6.13
N ARG A 58 -22.21 3.16 7.18
CA ARG A 58 -22.75 2.89 8.52
C ARG A 58 -23.51 4.08 9.07
N SER A 59 -22.99 5.29 8.95
CA SER A 59 -23.67 6.52 9.38
C SER A 59 -25.02 6.72 8.68
N ILE A 60 -25.14 6.36 7.40
CA ILE A 60 -26.43 6.40 6.69
C ILE A 60 -27.37 5.32 7.23
N ASN A 61 -26.89 4.08 7.39
CA ASN A 61 -27.72 2.99 7.89
C ASN A 61 -28.23 3.25 9.31
N ASP A 62 -27.33 3.60 10.23
CA ASP A 62 -27.64 3.73 11.66
C ASP A 62 -28.27 5.09 11.98
N GLY A 63 -27.83 6.16 11.28
CA GLY A 63 -28.28 7.53 11.55
C GLY A 63 -29.54 7.93 10.80
N ILE A 64 -29.77 7.39 9.60
CA ILE A 64 -30.87 7.79 8.71
C ILE A 64 -31.88 6.66 8.51
N LEU A 65 -31.44 5.44 8.18
CA LEU A 65 -32.35 4.35 7.83
C LEU A 65 -32.88 3.55 9.03
N ALA A 66 -32.15 3.54 10.15
CA ALA A 66 -32.60 2.87 11.36
C ALA A 66 -33.92 3.48 11.85
N LYS A 67 -34.88 2.61 12.14
CA LYS A 67 -36.16 3.02 12.72
C LYS A 67 -35.95 3.39 14.19
N PRO A 68 -36.56 4.49 14.68
CA PRO A 68 -36.49 4.84 16.09
C PRO A 68 -37.15 3.74 16.94
N GLU A 69 -36.50 3.34 18.04
CA GLU A 69 -36.96 2.27 18.94
C GLU A 69 -38.19 2.65 19.78
N LYS A 70 -38.56 3.93 19.84
CA LYS A 70 -39.64 4.44 20.69
C LYS A 70 -40.52 5.43 19.92
N ASP A 71 -41.82 5.22 20.02
CA ASP A 71 -42.83 6.19 19.57
C ASP A 71 -42.55 7.57 20.22
N GLY A 72 -42.48 8.61 19.37
CA GLY A 72 -42.24 9.99 19.80
C GLY A 72 -40.77 10.45 19.85
N GLN A 73 -39.79 9.58 19.57
CA GLN A 73 -38.37 9.99 19.37
C GLN A 73 -37.95 10.07 17.91
N GLU A 74 -38.93 10.03 16.99
CA GLU A 74 -38.70 10.18 15.56
C GLU A 74 -37.82 11.42 15.31
N ASN A 75 -36.62 11.16 14.77
CA ASN A 75 -35.69 12.16 14.25
C ASN A 75 -34.80 12.90 15.25
N ASN A 76 -34.78 12.55 16.54
CA ASN A 76 -33.80 13.14 17.45
C ASN A 76 -32.39 12.58 17.19
N ILE A 77 -31.39 13.46 17.10
CA ILE A 77 -29.98 13.10 16.91
C ILE A 77 -29.09 13.95 17.82
N LEU A 78 -27.98 13.38 18.30
CA LEU A 78 -26.93 14.14 18.98
C LEU A 78 -25.84 14.46 17.96
N VAL A 79 -25.56 15.75 17.78
CA VAL A 79 -24.52 16.23 16.88
C VAL A 79 -23.34 16.70 17.72
N PRO A 80 -22.12 16.15 17.51
CA PRO A 80 -20.93 16.66 18.18
C PRO A 80 -20.58 18.05 17.64
N LEU A 81 -20.42 19.02 18.54
CA LEU A 81 -19.82 20.32 18.21
C LEU A 81 -18.31 20.29 18.43
N THR A 82 -17.87 19.54 19.43
CA THR A 82 -16.46 19.29 19.77
C THR A 82 -16.30 17.85 20.24
N ASN A 83 -15.08 17.46 20.59
CA ASN A 83 -14.79 16.11 21.11
C ASN A 83 -15.54 15.78 22.42
N SER A 84 -15.97 16.79 23.19
CA SER A 84 -16.59 16.60 24.51
C SER A 84 -17.97 17.24 24.65
N LEU A 85 -18.50 17.87 23.59
CA LEU A 85 -19.77 18.57 23.62
C LEU A 85 -20.69 18.12 22.49
N TYR A 86 -21.88 17.67 22.86
CA TYR A 86 -22.94 17.24 21.94
C TYR A 86 -24.16 18.12 22.14
N VAL A 87 -24.82 18.47 21.03
CA VAL A 87 -26.08 19.21 21.04
C VAL A 87 -27.18 18.34 20.47
N LYS A 88 -28.36 18.42 21.07
CA LYS A 88 -29.55 17.74 20.58
C LYS A 88 -30.10 18.47 19.37
N GLY A 89 -30.20 17.77 18.24
CA GLY A 89 -30.84 18.20 17.02
C GLY A 89 -32.02 17.32 16.65
N LYS A 90 -32.81 17.80 15.68
CA LYS A 90 -33.88 17.03 15.04
C LYS A 90 -33.64 17.01 13.52
N LEU A 91 -33.61 15.83 12.93
CA LEU A 91 -33.50 15.68 11.47
C LEU A 91 -34.78 16.20 10.82
N SER A 92 -34.61 17.16 9.90
CA SER A 92 -35.71 17.75 9.13
C SER A 92 -36.18 16.84 8.00
N ASP A 93 -35.26 16.09 7.39
CA ASP A 93 -35.50 15.21 6.26
C ASP A 93 -34.59 13.99 6.36
N ARG A 94 -35.15 12.79 6.19
CA ARG A 94 -34.43 11.51 6.17
C ARG A 94 -34.35 10.90 4.76
N GLU A 95 -35.10 11.44 3.80
CA GLU A 95 -35.17 10.90 2.44
C GLU A 95 -33.99 11.36 1.58
N LYS A 96 -33.24 12.36 2.07
CA LYS A 96 -32.17 13.02 1.34
C LYS A 96 -30.92 13.16 2.20
N VAL A 97 -29.78 12.89 1.59
CA VAL A 97 -28.44 13.07 2.16
C VAL A 97 -27.56 13.82 1.18
N ILE A 98 -26.66 14.65 1.71
CA ILE A 98 -25.68 15.36 0.90
C ILE A 98 -24.40 14.51 0.83
N VAL A 99 -23.95 14.21 -0.37
CA VAL A 99 -22.76 13.40 -0.63
C VAL A 99 -21.68 14.25 -1.30
N ASP A 100 -20.49 14.28 -0.71
CA ASP A 100 -19.29 14.83 -1.34
C ASP A 100 -18.82 13.92 -2.48
N VAL A 101 -18.74 14.47 -3.69
CA VAL A 101 -18.27 13.76 -4.89
C VAL A 101 -16.83 14.15 -5.27
N GLY A 102 -16.21 15.08 -4.54
CA GLY A 102 -14.85 15.57 -4.76
C GLY A 102 -14.80 16.99 -5.32
N THR A 103 -13.59 17.57 -5.31
CA THR A 103 -13.30 18.94 -5.83
C THR A 103 -14.17 20.06 -5.23
N GLY A 104 -14.74 19.84 -4.04
CA GLY A 104 -15.61 20.79 -3.35
C GLY A 104 -17.08 20.76 -3.80
N PHE A 105 -17.48 19.76 -4.58
CA PHE A 105 -18.88 19.60 -5.02
C PHE A 105 -19.64 18.62 -4.13
N TYR A 106 -20.85 19.01 -3.79
CA TYR A 106 -21.79 18.22 -3.00
C TYR A 106 -23.07 17.98 -3.79
N VAL A 107 -23.57 16.76 -3.75
CA VAL A 107 -24.77 16.35 -4.50
C VAL A 107 -25.78 15.73 -3.54
N GLU A 108 -27.03 16.17 -3.63
CA GLU A 108 -28.15 15.57 -2.92
C GLU A 108 -28.50 14.21 -3.53
N LYS A 109 -28.56 13.18 -2.71
CA LYS A 109 -28.93 11.81 -3.10
C LYS A 109 -29.90 11.22 -2.09
N THR A 110 -30.66 10.22 -2.52
CA THR A 110 -31.40 9.37 -1.57
C THR A 110 -30.42 8.47 -0.79
N PRO A 111 -30.74 8.05 0.44
CA PRO A 111 -29.91 7.14 1.22
C PRO A 111 -29.46 5.90 0.45
N SER A 112 -30.37 5.26 -0.30
CA SER A 112 -30.04 4.09 -1.12
C SER A 112 -29.00 4.38 -2.20
N LYS A 113 -29.15 5.50 -2.93
CA LYS A 113 -28.18 5.93 -3.97
C LYS A 113 -26.85 6.35 -3.37
N ALA A 114 -26.85 6.92 -2.17
CA ALA A 114 -25.62 7.28 -1.45
C ALA A 114 -24.86 6.02 -1.00
N ILE A 115 -25.56 5.01 -0.48
CA ILE A 115 -24.96 3.72 -0.13
C ILE A 115 -24.36 3.05 -1.37
N GLU A 116 -25.08 3.04 -2.48
CA GLU A 116 -24.57 2.51 -3.75
C GLU A 116 -23.30 3.23 -4.21
N PHE A 117 -23.29 4.57 -4.15
CA PHE A 117 -22.12 5.38 -4.47
C PHE A 117 -20.90 5.02 -3.60
N TYR A 118 -21.08 4.96 -2.27
CA TYR A 118 -19.97 4.61 -1.38
C TYR A 118 -19.53 3.16 -1.53
N ASN A 119 -20.43 2.22 -1.81
CA ASN A 119 -20.07 0.83 -2.13
C ASN A 119 -19.21 0.75 -3.40
N GLY A 120 -19.56 1.53 -4.43
CA GLY A 120 -18.73 1.68 -5.64
C GLY A 120 -17.32 2.15 -5.29
N LYS A 121 -17.19 3.21 -4.49
CA LYS A 121 -15.89 3.73 -4.02
C LYS A 121 -15.10 2.71 -3.19
N VAL A 122 -15.75 1.99 -2.28
CA VAL A 122 -15.12 0.92 -1.49
C VAL A 122 -14.61 -0.21 -2.39
N GLY A 123 -15.35 -0.55 -3.44
CA GLY A 123 -14.99 -1.54 -4.45
C GLY A 123 -13.78 -1.11 -5.27
N GLU A 124 -13.81 0.11 -5.83
CA GLU A 124 -12.69 0.73 -6.56
C GLU A 124 -11.41 0.71 -5.72
N LEU A 125 -11.47 1.24 -4.49
CA LEU A 125 -10.32 1.25 -3.57
C LEU A 125 -9.88 -0.17 -3.20
N GLY A 126 -10.82 -1.11 -3.07
CA GLY A 126 -10.51 -2.51 -2.80
C GLY A 126 -9.70 -3.17 -3.91
N THR A 127 -10.00 -2.87 -5.17
CA THR A 127 -9.21 -3.35 -6.32
C THR A 127 -7.82 -2.74 -6.32
N ASN A 128 -7.72 -1.42 -6.14
CA ASN A 128 -6.43 -0.72 -6.11
C ASN A 128 -5.53 -1.22 -4.97
N LEU A 129 -6.10 -1.48 -3.79
CA LEU A 129 -5.37 -2.04 -2.65
C LEU A 129 -4.81 -3.45 -2.95
N ARG A 130 -5.61 -4.33 -3.55
CA ARG A 130 -5.15 -5.69 -3.92
C ARG A 130 -4.04 -5.66 -4.96
N GLU A 131 -4.13 -4.76 -5.93
CA GLU A 131 -3.07 -4.58 -6.93
C GLU A 131 -1.79 -4.06 -6.28
N LEU A 132 -1.91 -3.05 -5.41
CA LEU A 132 -0.79 -2.50 -4.67
C LEU A 132 -0.12 -3.53 -3.73
N GLU A 133 -0.91 -4.38 -3.07
CA GLU A 133 -0.40 -5.49 -2.24
C GLU A 133 0.47 -6.45 -3.05
N LYS A 134 0.06 -6.81 -4.27
CA LYS A 134 0.87 -7.65 -5.16
C LYS A 134 2.19 -6.97 -5.54
N ILE A 135 2.15 -5.68 -5.85
CA ILE A 135 3.35 -4.90 -6.19
C ILE A 135 4.31 -4.83 -5.00
N VAL A 136 3.79 -4.55 -3.80
CA VAL A 136 4.59 -4.48 -2.56
C VAL A 136 5.22 -5.83 -2.25
N ALA A 137 4.47 -6.93 -2.35
CA ALA A 137 4.99 -8.29 -2.13
C ALA A 137 6.11 -8.65 -3.13
N GLY A 138 5.92 -8.32 -4.41
CA GLY A 138 6.95 -8.52 -5.45
C GLY A 138 8.21 -7.70 -5.17
N LYS A 139 8.08 -6.41 -4.86
CA LYS A 139 9.23 -5.54 -4.55
C LYS A 139 9.94 -5.93 -3.26
N SER A 140 9.22 -6.35 -2.23
CA SER A 140 9.81 -6.87 -1.00
C SER A 140 10.65 -8.12 -1.25
N THR A 141 10.16 -9.02 -2.11
CA THR A 141 10.91 -10.21 -2.55
C THR A 141 12.17 -9.80 -3.30
N ASN A 142 12.08 -8.86 -4.24
CA ASN A 142 13.23 -8.36 -4.99
C ASN A 142 14.29 -7.72 -4.09
N LEU A 143 13.86 -6.90 -3.12
CA LEU A 143 14.77 -6.29 -2.14
C LEU A 143 15.53 -7.36 -1.36
N ARG A 144 14.83 -8.41 -0.88
CA ARG A 144 15.45 -9.53 -0.16
C ARG A 144 16.47 -10.29 -1.01
N VAL A 145 16.20 -10.49 -2.30
CA VAL A 145 17.15 -11.12 -3.24
C VAL A 145 18.39 -10.24 -3.41
N VAL A 146 18.22 -8.93 -3.59
CA VAL A 146 19.33 -7.97 -3.71
C VAL A 146 20.19 -7.95 -2.45
N GLU A 147 19.56 -7.99 -1.27
CA GLU A 147 20.27 -8.03 0.02
C GLU A 147 21.08 -9.31 0.21
N GLU A 148 20.54 -10.47 -0.17
CA GLU A 148 21.26 -11.75 -0.07
C GLU A 148 22.45 -11.79 -1.03
N VAL A 149 22.28 -11.33 -2.28
CA VAL A 149 23.39 -11.26 -3.25
C VAL A 149 24.47 -10.28 -2.77
N LEU A 150 24.07 -9.13 -2.23
CA LEU A 150 24.99 -8.16 -1.65
C LEU A 150 25.79 -8.78 -0.49
N ARG A 151 25.11 -9.52 0.41
CA ARG A 151 25.75 -10.23 1.53
C ARG A 151 26.74 -11.29 1.04
N GLN A 152 26.36 -12.09 0.05
CA GLN A 152 27.23 -13.12 -0.54
C GLN A 152 28.47 -12.50 -1.21
N LYS A 153 28.31 -11.40 -1.96
CA LYS A 153 29.42 -10.69 -2.61
C LYS A 153 30.39 -10.06 -1.61
N LEU A 154 29.89 -9.53 -0.50
CA LEU A 154 30.73 -8.97 0.56
C LEU A 154 31.57 -10.08 1.23
N LEU A 155 30.95 -11.20 1.60
CA LEU A 155 31.64 -12.35 2.18
C LEU A 155 32.68 -12.98 1.24
N ALA A 156 32.37 -13.06 -0.07
CA ALA A 156 33.31 -13.56 -1.08
C ALA A 156 34.45 -12.56 -1.38
N GLY A 157 34.20 -11.26 -1.25
CA GLY A 157 35.21 -10.19 -1.42
C GLY A 157 36.20 -10.12 -0.28
N GLU A 158 35.78 -10.39 0.96
CA GLU A 158 36.68 -10.47 2.12
C GLU A 158 37.59 -11.71 2.09
N GLY A 159 37.20 -12.79 1.39
CA GLY A 159 38.02 -13.98 1.22
C GLY A 159 39.24 -13.81 0.30
N ASN A 160 39.26 -12.77 -0.56
CA ASN A 160 40.32 -12.56 -1.55
C ASN A 160 41.42 -11.57 -1.12
N VAL A 161 41.34 -11.00 0.09
CA VAL A 161 42.35 -10.08 0.63
C VAL A 161 43.26 -10.75 1.67
N ALA A 162 42.89 -11.94 2.16
CA ALA A 162 43.66 -12.67 3.18
C ALA A 162 44.79 -13.56 2.65
N GLN A 163 45.02 -13.61 1.32
CA GLN A 163 46.06 -14.45 0.69
C GLN A 163 47.11 -13.61 -0.07
N ALA A 164 47.64 -12.58 0.58
CA ALA A 164 48.88 -11.92 0.16
C ALA A 164 49.76 -11.64 1.39
N GLY A 165 50.16 -12.72 2.08
CA GLY A 165 51.22 -12.69 3.09
C GLY A 165 52.61 -12.68 2.45
N PRO A 166 53.61 -12.05 3.08
CA PRO A 166 54.88 -11.69 2.45
C PRO A 166 55.75 -12.93 2.22
N SER A 167 56.08 -13.21 0.96
CA SER A 167 57.15 -14.17 0.63
C SER A 167 58.48 -13.44 0.68
N GLY A 168 59.39 -14.01 1.46
CA GLY A 168 60.55 -13.32 2.01
C GLY A 168 61.68 -13.01 1.05
N VAL A 169 62.63 -12.27 1.59
CA VAL A 169 64.05 -12.48 1.29
C VAL A 169 64.83 -12.29 2.57
N ALA A 170 65.40 -13.38 3.04
CA ALA A 170 66.41 -13.44 4.07
C ALA A 170 67.79 -13.46 3.39
N GLN A 171 68.71 -12.70 3.99
CA GLN A 171 70.07 -13.08 4.33
C GLN A 171 71.25 -12.92 3.34
N VAL A 172 72.29 -12.30 3.93
CA VAL A 172 73.75 -12.24 3.66
C VAL A 172 74.22 -11.19 2.66
#